data_AF-A0A0A0CUW3-F1
#
_entry.id   AF-A0A0A0CUW3-F1
#
_cell.length_a   1.000
_cell.length_b   1.000
_cell.length_c   1.000
_cell.angle_alpha   90.00
_cell.angle_beta   90.00
_cell.angle_gamma   90.00
#
_symmetry.space_group_name_H-M   'P 1'
#
loop_
_entity.id
_entity.type
_entity.pdbx_description
1 polymer ?
#
loop_
_entity_poly.entity_id
_entity_poly.type
_entity_poly.pdbx_seq_one_letter_code
_entity_poly.pdbx_strand_id
1 'polypeptide(L)'
;AAAAGTGSVAIGHNSQVNGGTGAVAIGEGQVVNGDGAVAIGDPNSVTGTGAVGMGANNTVNGTGAVGLGNGNTATGQGSVALGNTSSAAGAGSLAFGDAAKATNAGDVALGSGSVTAAAVGTASTKIGGTTYNFAGTTPTSTVSVGAPGAERTITNVAAGRIALDSTDAINGSQLFATNKALESTIAGAAVHYYSVNDGGTHGANYNNDGATGVGAMAAGIGASASGPQSVAIGSGASASTGSTIALGNGATADSNSAGGGAMALGPGAKAVVTGAAGGSPIAIGIGADASGVSGTARPDGGTTFEAVAIGNGADATGQTSSALGIRAAATGTWSTALGGYANATAANATAVGVLANAATANATAVGASAKVSAQNGTAVGSGAIAAGANGGATAIGTNANANGEFSVAAGVNAKAGDHASIAIGTGTNASGSRAIAIGDTVQSTGAGSIAIGANGTAQSKATADNAIAL
;
A
#
# COMPACT_ATOMS: atom_id res chain seq x y z
N ALA A 1 -72.57 -55.44 -4.38
CA ALA A 1 -71.66 -55.56 -3.22
C ALA A 1 -71.46 -57.03 -2.86
N ALA A 2 -70.24 -57.43 -2.51
CA ALA A 2 -69.93 -58.75 -1.96
C ALA A 2 -69.06 -58.59 -0.70
N ALA A 3 -69.38 -59.33 0.36
CA ALA A 3 -68.69 -59.25 1.65
C ALA A 3 -68.35 -60.65 2.15
N ALA A 4 -67.07 -61.03 2.06
CA ALA A 4 -66.58 -62.36 2.41
C ALA A 4 -65.90 -62.43 3.79
N GLY A 5 -65.55 -61.30 4.40
CA GLY A 5 -64.91 -61.25 5.72
C GLY A 5 -65.91 -61.29 6.88
N THR A 6 -65.54 -61.90 8.01
CA THR A 6 -66.38 -61.97 9.21
C THR A 6 -66.71 -60.58 9.74
N GLY A 7 -67.99 -60.26 9.92
CA GLY A 7 -68.43 -58.95 10.43
C GLY A 7 -68.18 -57.77 9.49
N SER A 8 -67.92 -58.03 8.20
CA SER A 8 -67.68 -56.99 7.21
C SER A 8 -68.97 -56.35 6.67
N VAL A 9 -68.84 -55.12 6.17
CA VAL A 9 -69.93 -54.33 5.58
C VAL A 9 -69.54 -53.94 4.16
N ALA A 10 -70.37 -54.28 3.17
CA ALA A 10 -70.20 -53.83 1.79
C ALA A 10 -71.51 -53.19 1.29
N ILE A 11 -71.47 -51.89 0.98
CA ILE A 11 -72.61 -51.08 0.54
C ILE A 11 -72.26 -50.39 -0.78
N GLY A 12 -73.14 -50.49 -1.79
CA GLY A 12 -72.96 -49.88 -3.11
C GLY A 12 -72.58 -50.86 -4.23
N HIS A 13 -72.38 -50.34 -5.45
CA HIS A 13 -72.23 -51.15 -6.66
C HIS A 13 -70.74 -51.52 -6.88
N ASN A 14 -70.50 -52.75 -7.35
CA ASN A 14 -69.17 -53.37 -7.52
C ASN A 14 -68.18 -53.34 -6.33
N SER A 15 -68.61 -52.90 -5.15
CA SER A 15 -67.80 -52.89 -3.93
C SER A 15 -67.65 -54.30 -3.32
N GLN A 16 -66.41 -54.66 -3.00
CA GLN A 16 -65.99 -56.00 -2.59
C GLN A 16 -65.13 -55.95 -1.32
N VAL A 17 -65.53 -56.70 -0.30
CA VAL A 17 -64.66 -57.10 0.82
C VAL A 17 -64.28 -58.56 0.59
N ASN A 18 -63.03 -58.84 0.22
CA ASN A 18 -62.61 -60.19 -0.19
C ASN A 18 -62.18 -61.11 0.96
N GLY A 19 -61.89 -60.56 2.14
CA GLY A 19 -61.44 -61.39 3.28
C GLY A 19 -61.24 -60.70 4.62
N GLY A 20 -61.14 -59.36 4.68
CA GLY A 20 -60.87 -58.63 5.92
C GLY A 20 -61.98 -58.73 6.96
N THR A 21 -61.64 -59.15 8.19
CA THR A 21 -62.54 -59.21 9.35
C THR A 21 -62.89 -57.80 9.82
N GLY A 22 -64.18 -57.48 9.97
CA GLY A 22 -64.65 -56.15 10.41
C GLY A 22 -64.40 -55.02 9.40
N ALA A 23 -64.07 -55.35 8.14
CA ALA A 23 -63.77 -54.37 7.12
C ALA A 23 -65.05 -53.70 6.55
N VAL A 24 -64.91 -52.47 6.07
CA VAL A 24 -66.02 -51.64 5.55
C VAL A 24 -65.69 -51.17 4.14
N ALA A 25 -66.59 -51.44 3.19
CA ALA A 25 -66.56 -50.95 1.81
C ALA A 25 -67.87 -50.21 1.52
N ILE A 26 -67.81 -48.92 1.20
CA ILE A 26 -68.99 -48.10 0.92
C ILE A 26 -68.78 -47.30 -0.37
N GLY A 27 -69.68 -47.43 -1.34
CA GLY A 27 -69.67 -46.69 -2.61
C GLY A 27 -69.50 -47.58 -3.83
N GLU A 28 -68.80 -47.09 -4.84
CA GLU A 28 -68.61 -47.75 -6.13
C GLU A 28 -67.24 -48.43 -6.21
N GLY A 29 -67.20 -49.69 -6.67
CA GLY A 29 -65.97 -50.39 -7.07
C GLY A 29 -64.90 -50.55 -5.99
N GLN A 30 -65.22 -50.48 -4.70
CA GLN A 30 -64.24 -50.63 -3.63
C GLN A 30 -63.64 -52.05 -3.61
N VAL A 31 -62.34 -52.18 -3.32
CA VAL A 31 -61.67 -53.48 -3.11
C VAL A 31 -60.99 -53.48 -1.76
N VAL A 32 -61.49 -54.28 -0.82
CA VAL A 32 -61.05 -54.27 0.58
C VAL A 32 -60.60 -55.65 1.03
N ASN A 33 -59.34 -55.76 1.47
CA ASN A 33 -58.74 -57.05 1.86
C ASN A 33 -58.23 -57.08 3.31
N GLY A 34 -57.86 -55.93 3.89
CA GLY A 34 -57.26 -55.88 5.22
C GLY A 34 -58.28 -56.03 6.36
N ASP A 35 -57.90 -56.66 7.46
CA ASP A 35 -58.74 -56.73 8.66
C ASP A 35 -58.97 -55.32 9.22
N GLY A 36 -60.22 -54.96 9.53
CA GLY A 36 -60.61 -53.65 10.03
C GLY A 36 -60.38 -52.50 9.04
N ALA A 37 -60.11 -52.78 7.77
CA ALA A 37 -59.90 -51.77 6.75
C ALA A 37 -61.20 -51.05 6.36
N VAL A 38 -61.11 -49.77 6.01
CA VAL A 38 -62.26 -48.93 5.62
C VAL A 38 -61.99 -48.31 4.25
N ALA A 39 -62.91 -48.50 3.31
CA ALA A 39 -62.87 -47.92 1.98
C ALA A 39 -64.20 -47.22 1.68
N ILE A 40 -64.18 -45.91 1.39
CA ILE A 40 -65.38 -45.12 1.15
C ILE A 40 -65.21 -44.22 -0.08
N GLY A 41 -66.05 -44.37 -1.11
CA GLY A 41 -66.10 -43.49 -2.29
C GLY A 41 -66.13 -44.26 -3.62
N ASP A 42 -65.27 -43.93 -4.59
CA ASP A 42 -65.34 -44.46 -5.97
C ASP A 42 -64.01 -44.38 -6.77
N PRO A 43 -63.39 -45.50 -7.17
CA PRO A 43 -63.16 -46.72 -6.41
C PRO A 43 -61.90 -46.61 -5.53
N ASN A 44 -61.86 -47.22 -4.34
CA ASN A 44 -60.59 -47.34 -3.57
C ASN A 44 -60.18 -48.80 -3.40
N SER A 45 -58.87 -49.06 -3.41
CA SER A 45 -58.25 -50.34 -3.09
C SER A 45 -57.57 -50.22 -1.72
N VAL A 46 -58.14 -50.86 -0.69
CA VAL A 46 -57.68 -50.77 0.70
C VAL A 46 -57.35 -52.16 1.21
N THR A 47 -56.07 -52.51 1.16
CA THR A 47 -55.60 -53.87 1.43
C THR A 47 -54.80 -54.02 2.72
N GLY A 48 -54.31 -52.92 3.28
CA GLY A 48 -53.61 -52.93 4.57
C GLY A 48 -54.57 -53.20 5.74
N THR A 49 -54.14 -54.01 6.71
CA THR A 49 -54.88 -54.20 7.97
C THR A 49 -55.03 -52.86 8.70
N GLY A 50 -56.25 -52.50 9.10
CA GLY A 50 -56.60 -51.25 9.78
C GLY A 50 -56.44 -49.99 8.93
N ALA A 51 -56.29 -50.13 7.61
CA ALA A 51 -56.08 -49.01 6.71
C ALA A 51 -57.38 -48.28 6.34
N VAL A 52 -57.27 -47.00 5.99
CA VAL A 52 -58.42 -46.15 5.62
C VAL A 52 -58.19 -45.52 4.25
N GLY A 53 -59.04 -45.83 3.28
CA GLY A 53 -59.11 -45.16 1.98
C GLY A 53 -60.42 -44.39 1.85
N MET A 54 -60.37 -43.09 1.60
CA MET A 54 -61.59 -42.28 1.41
C MET A 54 -61.45 -41.32 0.23
N GLY A 55 -62.49 -41.27 -0.60
CA GLY A 55 -62.52 -40.51 -1.84
C GLY A 55 -62.44 -41.43 -3.06
N ALA A 56 -61.62 -41.08 -4.04
CA ALA A 56 -61.59 -41.75 -5.34
C ALA A 56 -60.20 -42.30 -5.67
N ASN A 57 -60.13 -43.43 -6.38
CA ASN A 57 -58.90 -44.03 -6.91
C ASN A 57 -57.74 -44.22 -5.91
N ASN A 58 -57.99 -44.28 -4.60
CA ASN A 58 -56.91 -44.41 -3.64
C ASN A 58 -56.44 -45.86 -3.53
N THR A 59 -55.12 -46.06 -3.42
CA THR A 59 -54.48 -47.35 -3.14
C THR A 59 -53.82 -47.29 -1.78
N VAL A 60 -54.38 -48.00 -0.81
CA VAL A 60 -53.97 -47.97 0.60
C VAL A 60 -53.60 -49.38 1.05
N ASN A 61 -52.32 -49.71 0.91
CA ASN A 61 -51.81 -51.08 1.12
C ASN A 61 -50.99 -51.22 2.40
N GLY A 62 -50.53 -50.11 2.97
CA GLY A 62 -49.79 -50.14 4.23
C GLY A 62 -50.70 -50.51 5.40
N THR A 63 -50.24 -51.39 6.29
CA THR A 63 -50.93 -51.66 7.57
C THR A 63 -51.08 -50.36 8.35
N GLY A 64 -52.30 -50.01 8.75
CA GLY A 64 -52.64 -48.77 9.44
C GLY A 64 -52.48 -47.50 8.62
N ALA A 65 -52.32 -47.60 7.29
CA ALA A 65 -52.11 -46.45 6.43
C ALA A 65 -53.43 -45.71 6.11
N VAL A 66 -53.31 -44.44 5.72
CA VAL A 66 -54.44 -43.55 5.43
C VAL A 66 -54.25 -42.90 4.06
N GLY A 67 -55.21 -43.07 3.17
CA GLY A 67 -55.25 -42.44 1.83
C GLY A 67 -56.54 -41.66 1.64
N LEU A 68 -56.48 -40.33 1.65
CA LEU A 68 -57.64 -39.45 1.58
C LEU A 68 -57.56 -38.48 0.39
N GLY A 69 -58.59 -38.50 -0.45
CA GLY A 69 -58.72 -37.63 -1.63
C GLY A 69 -58.81 -38.43 -2.93
N ASN A 70 -58.06 -38.05 -3.97
CA ASN A 70 -58.15 -38.70 -5.28
C ASN A 70 -56.80 -39.31 -5.72
N GLY A 71 -56.75 -40.58 -6.09
CA GLY A 71 -55.55 -41.19 -6.69
C GLY A 71 -54.35 -41.35 -5.74
N ASN A 72 -54.54 -41.27 -4.43
CA ASN A 72 -53.43 -41.31 -3.49
C ASN A 72 -52.92 -42.74 -3.30
N THR A 73 -51.61 -42.88 -3.03
CA THR A 73 -50.95 -44.16 -2.81
C THR A 73 -50.27 -44.17 -1.44
N ALA A 74 -50.85 -44.88 -0.48
CA ALA A 74 -50.32 -45.04 0.88
C ALA A 74 -49.91 -46.51 1.10
N THR A 75 -48.65 -46.83 0.80
CA THR A 75 -48.13 -48.22 0.82
C THR A 75 -47.19 -48.50 1.98
N GLY A 76 -46.65 -47.46 2.63
CA GLY A 76 -45.85 -47.61 3.83
C GLY A 76 -46.70 -48.00 5.04
N GLN A 77 -46.18 -48.85 5.92
CA GLN A 77 -46.84 -49.13 7.20
C GLN A 77 -47.07 -47.81 7.96
N GLY A 78 -48.30 -47.54 8.39
CA GLY A 78 -48.67 -46.33 9.14
C GLY A 78 -48.51 -45.02 8.37
N SER A 79 -48.40 -45.06 7.04
CA SER A 79 -48.19 -43.86 6.24
C SER A 79 -49.49 -43.10 5.97
N VAL A 80 -49.39 -41.80 5.67
CA VAL A 80 -50.55 -40.95 5.36
C VAL A 80 -50.33 -40.23 4.05
N ALA A 81 -51.21 -40.46 3.08
CA ALA A 81 -51.28 -39.71 1.82
C ALA A 81 -52.59 -38.93 1.76
N LEU A 82 -52.50 -37.60 1.74
CA LEU A 82 -53.65 -36.70 1.74
C LEU A 82 -53.52 -35.68 0.60
N GLY A 83 -54.47 -35.70 -0.33
CA GLY A 83 -54.48 -34.79 -1.49
C GLY A 83 -54.97 -35.46 -2.77
N ASN A 84 -54.33 -35.12 -3.88
CA ASN A 84 -54.59 -35.72 -5.18
C ASN A 84 -53.29 -36.31 -5.74
N THR A 85 -53.26 -37.58 -6.11
CA THR A 85 -52.06 -38.30 -6.57
C THR A 85 -50.87 -38.26 -5.57
N SER A 86 -51.13 -38.00 -4.29
CA SER A 86 -50.11 -37.99 -3.23
C SER A 86 -49.63 -39.41 -2.94
N SER A 87 -48.35 -39.60 -2.64
CA SER A 87 -47.76 -40.92 -2.43
C SER A 87 -46.91 -40.96 -1.15
N ALA A 88 -47.38 -41.71 -0.15
CA ALA A 88 -46.68 -41.98 1.09
C ALA A 88 -46.20 -43.45 1.10
N ALA A 89 -45.03 -43.68 0.49
CA ALA A 89 -44.50 -45.01 0.24
C ALA A 89 -43.59 -45.55 1.35
N GLY A 90 -42.96 -44.66 2.12
CA GLY A 90 -42.11 -45.03 3.26
C GLY A 90 -42.93 -45.39 4.52
N ALA A 91 -42.39 -46.28 5.35
CA ALA A 91 -43.02 -46.59 6.64
C ALA A 91 -43.09 -45.35 7.53
N GLY A 92 -44.27 -45.04 8.07
CA GLY A 92 -44.53 -43.84 8.88
C GLY A 92 -44.38 -42.52 8.13
N SER A 93 -44.33 -42.52 6.80
CA SER A 93 -44.16 -41.28 6.03
C SER A 93 -45.47 -40.52 5.83
N LEU A 94 -45.37 -39.21 5.64
CA LEU A 94 -46.49 -38.30 5.45
C LEU A 94 -46.35 -37.58 4.10
N ALA A 95 -47.34 -37.69 3.22
CA ALA A 95 -47.43 -36.94 1.98
C ALA A 95 -48.69 -36.09 1.99
N PHE A 96 -48.54 -34.77 2.16
CA PHE A 96 -49.66 -33.83 2.24
C PHE A 96 -49.60 -32.81 1.11
N GLY A 97 -50.54 -32.92 0.15
CA GLY A 97 -50.65 -32.02 -0.99
C GLY A 97 -50.69 -32.76 -2.32
N ASP A 98 -51.28 -32.12 -3.35
CA ASP A 98 -51.37 -32.68 -4.71
C ASP A 98 -50.00 -33.09 -5.25
N ALA A 99 -49.85 -34.34 -5.69
CA ALA A 99 -48.61 -34.96 -6.16
C ALA A 99 -47.43 -34.95 -5.15
N ALA A 100 -47.69 -34.72 -3.86
CA ALA A 100 -46.66 -34.82 -2.81
C ALA A 100 -46.16 -36.28 -2.67
N LYS A 101 -44.86 -36.49 -2.52
CA LYS A 101 -44.25 -37.82 -2.52
C LYS A 101 -43.24 -37.99 -1.37
N ALA A 102 -43.58 -38.84 -0.39
CA ALA A 102 -42.72 -39.18 0.74
C ALA A 102 -42.27 -40.65 0.66
N THR A 103 -41.05 -40.89 0.17
CA THR A 103 -40.59 -42.24 -0.23
C THR A 103 -39.78 -43.00 0.83
N ASN A 104 -39.13 -42.30 1.77
CA ASN A 104 -38.33 -42.96 2.81
C ASN A 104 -39.10 -43.04 4.13
N ALA A 105 -38.65 -43.93 5.02
CA ALA A 105 -39.31 -44.11 6.31
C ALA A 105 -39.23 -42.83 7.16
N GLY A 106 -40.36 -42.42 7.74
CA GLY A 106 -40.47 -41.24 8.61
C GLY A 106 -40.36 -39.88 7.89
N ASP A 107 -40.32 -39.85 6.56
CA ASP A 107 -40.26 -38.61 5.78
C ASP A 107 -41.57 -37.84 5.79
N VAL A 108 -41.49 -36.52 5.61
CA VAL A 108 -42.66 -35.65 5.42
C VAL A 108 -42.50 -34.85 4.13
N ALA A 109 -43.37 -35.07 3.15
CA ALA A 109 -43.53 -34.21 1.98
C ALA A 109 -44.72 -33.27 2.22
N LEU A 110 -44.43 -31.97 2.37
CA LEU A 110 -45.42 -30.94 2.73
C LEU A 110 -45.62 -29.95 1.59
N GLY A 111 -46.84 -29.89 1.06
CA GLY A 111 -47.24 -29.04 -0.05
C GLY A 111 -47.30 -29.77 -1.40
N SER A 112 -48.01 -29.16 -2.36
CA SER A 112 -48.19 -29.73 -3.70
C SER A 112 -46.84 -29.90 -4.43
N GLY A 113 -46.63 -31.06 -5.05
CA GLY A 113 -45.40 -31.40 -5.78
C GLY A 113 -44.16 -31.55 -4.90
N SER A 114 -44.28 -31.51 -3.56
CA SER A 114 -43.14 -31.70 -2.68
C SER A 114 -42.66 -33.15 -2.72
N VAL A 115 -41.35 -33.36 -2.82
CA VAL A 115 -40.75 -34.70 -2.93
C VAL A 115 -39.65 -34.84 -1.89
N THR A 116 -39.67 -35.90 -1.10
CA THR A 116 -38.58 -36.21 -0.17
C THR A 116 -37.44 -36.95 -0.86
N ALA A 117 -36.24 -36.85 -0.29
CA ALA A 117 -35.04 -37.57 -0.69
C ALA A 117 -34.38 -38.19 0.55
N ALA A 118 -33.36 -39.04 0.36
CA ALA A 118 -32.62 -39.60 1.50
C ALA A 118 -32.04 -38.48 2.38
N ALA A 119 -32.15 -38.63 3.70
CA ALA A 119 -31.62 -37.66 4.65
C ALA A 119 -30.09 -37.57 4.52
N VAL A 120 -29.56 -36.34 4.45
CA VAL A 120 -28.12 -36.09 4.29
C VAL A 120 -27.55 -35.56 5.59
N GLY A 121 -26.67 -36.34 6.22
CA GLY A 121 -25.88 -35.90 7.37
C GLY A 121 -24.75 -34.99 6.96
N THR A 122 -24.76 -33.73 7.43
CA THR A 122 -23.69 -32.76 7.17
C THR A 122 -22.94 -32.49 8.47
N ALA A 123 -21.73 -33.02 8.60
CA ALA A 123 -20.99 -32.93 9.86
C ALA A 123 -20.29 -31.57 10.10
N SER A 124 -19.88 -30.91 9.02
CA SER A 124 -19.09 -29.67 9.10
C SER A 124 -19.05 -28.93 7.76
N THR A 125 -18.50 -27.71 7.78
CA THR A 125 -18.06 -26.97 6.59
C THR A 125 -16.65 -26.42 6.78
N LYS A 126 -15.97 -26.02 5.70
CA LYS A 126 -14.67 -25.35 5.75
C LYS A 126 -14.80 -23.91 5.23
N ILE A 127 -14.43 -22.94 6.06
CA ILE A 127 -14.41 -21.51 5.72
C ILE A 127 -13.00 -20.98 5.97
N GLY A 128 -12.34 -20.43 4.94
CA GLY A 128 -10.98 -19.91 5.05
C GLY A 128 -9.96 -20.96 5.54
N GLY A 129 -10.16 -22.23 5.19
CA GLY A 129 -9.33 -23.35 5.66
C GLY A 129 -9.67 -23.90 7.05
N THR A 130 -10.49 -23.18 7.83
CA THR A 130 -10.92 -23.60 9.17
C THR A 130 -12.19 -24.46 9.10
N THR A 131 -12.20 -25.59 9.80
CA THR A 131 -13.37 -26.49 9.90
C THR A 131 -14.33 -26.01 10.99
N TYR A 132 -15.61 -25.87 10.65
CA TYR A 132 -16.70 -25.54 11.57
C TYR A 132 -17.67 -26.72 11.64
N ASN A 133 -17.75 -27.36 12.81
CA ASN A 133 -18.61 -28.52 13.04
C ASN A 133 -20.06 -28.09 13.28
N PHE A 134 -21.02 -28.91 12.87
CA PHE A 134 -22.44 -28.68 13.08
C PHE A 134 -23.01 -29.66 14.12
N ALA A 135 -24.09 -29.25 14.78
CA ALA A 135 -24.96 -30.15 15.53
C ALA A 135 -25.89 -30.94 14.59
N GLY A 136 -26.52 -32.01 15.08
CA GLY A 136 -27.54 -32.75 14.33
C GLY A 136 -27.01 -33.52 13.11
N THR A 137 -25.79 -34.06 13.18
CA THR A 137 -25.05 -34.60 12.03
C THR A 137 -25.61 -35.92 11.46
N THR A 138 -26.54 -36.57 12.15
CA THR A 138 -27.12 -37.88 11.79
C THR A 138 -28.65 -37.83 11.69
N PRO A 139 -29.23 -37.09 10.74
CA PRO A 139 -30.68 -37.09 10.54
C PRO A 139 -31.15 -38.46 10.02
N THR A 140 -32.28 -38.94 10.54
CA THR A 140 -32.88 -40.23 10.13
C THR A 140 -33.93 -40.10 9.03
N SER A 141 -34.54 -38.92 8.90
CA SER A 141 -35.55 -38.60 7.88
C SER A 141 -35.50 -37.12 7.53
N THR A 142 -36.28 -36.68 6.54
CA THR A 142 -36.35 -35.27 6.14
C THR A 142 -37.78 -34.76 6.00
N VAL A 143 -37.93 -33.45 6.20
CA VAL A 143 -39.14 -32.69 5.85
C VAL A 143 -38.84 -31.93 4.57
N SER A 144 -39.51 -32.28 3.48
CA SER A 144 -39.42 -31.56 2.21
C SER A 144 -40.61 -30.61 2.05
N VAL A 145 -40.32 -29.34 1.79
CA VAL A 145 -41.33 -28.30 1.47
C VAL A 145 -41.41 -27.99 -0.02
N GLY A 146 -40.75 -28.76 -0.88
CA GLY A 146 -40.71 -28.55 -2.32
C GLY A 146 -40.03 -29.67 -3.08
N ALA A 147 -39.57 -29.38 -4.28
CA ALA A 147 -38.75 -30.28 -5.11
C ALA A 147 -37.59 -29.48 -5.72
N PRO A 148 -36.54 -30.14 -6.25
CA PRO A 148 -35.47 -29.43 -6.95
C PRO A 148 -36.01 -28.52 -8.06
N GLY A 149 -35.71 -27.21 -7.99
CA GLY A 149 -36.22 -26.19 -8.91
C GLY A 149 -37.64 -25.68 -8.60
N ALA A 150 -38.26 -26.16 -7.52
CA ALA A 150 -39.57 -25.75 -7.01
C ALA A 150 -39.52 -25.56 -5.49
N GLU A 151 -38.47 -24.88 -5.02
CA GLU A 151 -38.26 -24.57 -3.60
C GLU A 151 -39.31 -23.57 -3.08
N ARG A 152 -39.56 -23.61 -1.77
CA ARG A 152 -40.48 -22.68 -1.09
C ARG A 152 -39.77 -21.91 0.00
N THR A 153 -40.17 -20.66 0.20
CA THR A 153 -39.80 -19.89 1.38
C THR A 153 -40.53 -20.43 2.62
N ILE A 154 -39.84 -20.46 3.75
CA ILE A 154 -40.46 -20.68 5.06
C ILE A 154 -40.50 -19.33 5.77
N THR A 155 -41.70 -18.81 6.04
CA THR A 155 -41.90 -17.45 6.58
C THR A 155 -42.44 -17.50 8.01
N ASN A 156 -42.32 -16.38 8.73
CA ASN A 156 -42.72 -16.25 10.14
C ASN A 156 -41.96 -17.18 11.11
N VAL A 157 -40.70 -17.48 10.78
CA VAL A 157 -39.78 -18.23 11.62
C VAL A 157 -39.22 -17.30 12.70
N ALA A 158 -39.55 -17.56 13.97
CA ALA A 158 -38.95 -16.88 15.11
C ALA A 158 -37.43 -17.10 15.14
N ALA A 159 -36.68 -16.22 15.81
CA ALA A 159 -35.22 -16.37 15.90
C ALA A 159 -34.86 -17.68 16.63
N GLY A 160 -34.08 -18.55 15.99
CA GLY A 160 -33.59 -19.79 16.59
C GLY A 160 -32.51 -19.52 17.64
N ARG A 161 -32.25 -20.48 18.53
CA ARG A 161 -31.11 -20.34 19.45
C ARG A 161 -29.79 -20.39 18.70
N ILE A 162 -28.86 -19.50 19.02
CA ILE A 162 -27.50 -19.48 18.47
C ILE A 162 -26.56 -20.07 19.53
N ALA A 163 -26.36 -21.40 19.47
CA ALA A 163 -25.50 -22.16 20.38
C ALA A 163 -24.88 -23.36 19.64
N LEU A 164 -23.77 -23.91 20.16
CA LEU A 164 -23.00 -24.97 19.50
C LEU A 164 -23.81 -26.26 19.26
N ASP A 165 -24.77 -26.54 20.13
CA ASP A 165 -25.63 -27.72 20.12
C ASP A 165 -27.05 -27.43 19.58
N SER A 166 -27.30 -26.21 19.08
CA SER A 166 -28.61 -25.82 18.56
C SER A 166 -28.92 -26.53 17.25
N THR A 167 -30.15 -27.04 17.14
CA THR A 167 -30.74 -27.60 15.92
C THR A 167 -31.96 -26.78 15.45
N ASP A 168 -32.11 -25.55 15.95
CA ASP A 168 -33.18 -24.64 15.57
C ASP A 168 -32.91 -24.03 14.18
N ALA A 169 -33.97 -23.73 13.43
CA ALA A 169 -33.85 -22.98 12.18
C ALA A 169 -33.40 -21.53 12.45
N ILE A 170 -32.48 -21.03 11.62
CA ILE A 170 -32.01 -19.64 11.66
C ILE A 170 -32.86 -18.79 10.71
N ASN A 171 -33.30 -17.62 11.17
CA ASN A 171 -34.02 -16.67 10.31
C ASN A 171 -33.09 -15.57 9.75
N GLY A 172 -33.59 -14.80 8.77
CA GLY A 172 -32.78 -13.79 8.08
C GLY A 172 -32.25 -12.67 8.98
N SER A 173 -32.94 -12.33 10.08
CA SER A 173 -32.49 -11.28 11.00
C SER A 173 -31.23 -11.66 11.76
N GLN A 174 -31.07 -12.95 12.08
CA GLN A 174 -29.89 -13.47 12.78
C GLN A 174 -28.66 -13.45 11.87
N LEU A 175 -28.83 -13.91 10.62
CA LEU A 175 -27.77 -13.86 9.60
C LEU A 175 -27.34 -12.41 9.29
N PHE A 176 -28.31 -11.49 9.21
CA PHE A 176 -28.01 -10.07 9.01
C PHE A 176 -27.20 -9.49 10.18
N ALA A 177 -27.56 -9.80 11.42
CA ALA A 177 -26.85 -9.32 12.60
C ALA A 177 -25.38 -9.79 12.63
N THR A 178 -25.12 -11.06 12.31
CA THR A 178 -23.75 -11.60 12.23
C THR A 178 -22.94 -10.95 11.10
N ASN A 179 -23.55 -10.73 9.93
CA ASN A 179 -22.86 -10.10 8.81
C ASN A 179 -22.51 -8.64 9.09
N LYS A 180 -23.41 -7.90 9.76
CA LYS A 180 -23.14 -6.53 10.18
C LYS A 180 -22.01 -6.44 11.22
N ALA A 181 -21.95 -7.38 12.16
CA ALA A 181 -20.86 -7.47 13.12
C ALA A 181 -19.51 -7.78 12.42
N LEU A 182 -19.53 -8.65 11.40
CA LEU A 182 -18.36 -8.99 10.61
C LEU A 182 -17.85 -7.79 9.79
N GLU A 183 -18.73 -7.06 9.10
CA GLU A 183 -18.38 -5.83 8.37
C GLU A 183 -17.68 -4.82 9.29
N SER A 184 -18.23 -4.58 10.47
CA SER A 184 -17.62 -3.67 11.45
C SER A 184 -16.25 -4.15 11.93
N THR A 185 -16.08 -5.46 12.09
CA THR A 185 -14.81 -6.05 12.54
C THR A 185 -13.74 -5.95 11.45
N ILE A 186 -14.10 -6.22 10.19
CA ILE A 186 -13.19 -6.12 9.05
C ILE A 186 -12.79 -4.65 8.81
N ALA A 187 -13.75 -3.72 8.84
CA ALA A 187 -13.48 -2.30 8.68
C ALA A 187 -12.64 -1.73 9.85
N GLY A 188 -12.84 -2.23 11.07
CA GLY A 188 -12.09 -1.82 12.26
C GLY A 188 -10.70 -2.46 12.40
N ALA A 189 -10.41 -3.52 11.65
CA ALA A 189 -9.10 -4.19 11.62
C ALA A 189 -8.08 -3.41 10.79
N ALA A 190 -7.95 -2.10 11.06
CA ALA A 190 -6.87 -1.29 10.52
C ALA A 190 -5.52 -1.93 10.87
N VAL A 191 -4.53 -1.71 10.00
CA VAL A 191 -3.14 -2.09 10.26
C VAL A 191 -2.68 -1.28 11.48
N HIS A 192 -2.68 -1.89 12.66
CA HIS A 192 -2.27 -1.20 13.88
C HIS A 192 -0.78 -0.82 13.74
N TYR A 193 -0.41 0.38 14.19
CA TYR A 193 0.93 1.00 14.04
C TYR A 193 1.30 1.55 12.64
N TYR A 194 0.41 1.45 11.65
CA TYR A 194 0.59 2.11 10.36
C TYR A 194 -0.66 2.95 10.04
N SER A 195 -0.54 4.27 10.13
CA SER A 195 -1.64 5.21 9.88
C SER A 195 -1.22 6.31 8.93
N VAL A 196 -1.99 6.51 7.86
CA VAL A 196 -1.89 7.67 6.96
C VAL A 196 -3.16 8.48 7.13
N ASN A 197 -3.05 9.69 7.69
CA ASN A 197 -4.19 10.59 7.82
C ASN A 197 -4.30 11.44 6.56
N ASP A 198 -5.30 11.17 5.72
CA ASP A 198 -5.58 11.86 4.47
C ASP A 198 -6.54 13.05 4.60
N GLY A 199 -6.89 13.46 5.83
CA GLY A 199 -7.83 14.55 6.08
C GLY A 199 -9.30 14.16 5.85
N GLY A 200 -9.60 12.87 5.71
CA GLY A 200 -10.97 12.35 5.55
C GLY A 200 -11.47 12.30 4.12
N THR A 201 -10.61 12.59 3.13
CA THR A 201 -10.89 12.38 1.70
C THR A 201 -9.73 11.60 1.10
N HIS A 202 -10.04 10.48 0.45
CA HIS A 202 -9.03 9.61 -0.13
C HIS A 202 -8.17 10.36 -1.16
N GLY A 203 -6.88 10.49 -0.88
CA GLY A 203 -5.89 10.96 -1.84
C GLY A 203 -5.38 9.84 -2.74
N ALA A 204 -4.38 10.15 -3.57
CA ALA A 204 -3.65 9.13 -4.33
C ALA A 204 -2.94 8.12 -3.39
N ASN A 205 -2.61 6.93 -3.89
CA ASN A 205 -2.06 5.82 -3.10
C ASN A 205 -2.99 5.30 -1.97
N TYR A 206 -4.29 5.65 -1.98
CA TYR A 206 -5.27 5.13 -1.01
C TYR A 206 -5.45 3.60 -1.16
N ASN A 207 -5.40 3.10 -2.39
CA ASN A 207 -5.46 1.67 -2.70
C ASN A 207 -4.11 0.95 -2.52
N ASN A 208 -3.09 1.63 -1.98
CA ASN A 208 -1.70 1.15 -1.91
C ASN A 208 -1.10 0.80 -3.30
N ASP A 209 -1.53 1.51 -4.35
CA ASP A 209 -1.12 1.33 -5.75
C ASP A 209 0.09 2.20 -6.17
N GLY A 210 0.64 3.00 -5.25
CA GLY A 210 1.81 3.85 -5.48
C GLY A 210 3.14 3.08 -5.56
N ALA A 211 3.20 1.84 -5.06
CA ALA A 211 4.38 0.98 -5.16
C ALA A 211 4.35 0.20 -6.49
N THR A 212 4.71 0.85 -7.60
CA THR A 212 4.66 0.24 -8.93
C THR A 212 5.96 -0.47 -9.34
N GLY A 213 7.09 -0.15 -8.69
CA GLY A 213 8.37 -0.80 -8.93
C GLY A 213 8.45 -2.20 -8.29
N VAL A 214 9.20 -3.12 -8.91
CA VAL A 214 9.42 -4.47 -8.34
C VAL A 214 10.14 -4.35 -7.00
N GLY A 215 9.51 -4.85 -5.93
CA GLY A 215 10.05 -4.77 -4.57
C GLY A 215 10.05 -3.37 -3.96
N ALA A 216 9.28 -2.43 -4.50
CA ALA A 216 9.20 -1.07 -4.01
C ALA A 216 8.30 -0.91 -2.76
N MET A 217 8.47 0.20 -2.05
CA MET A 217 7.66 0.59 -0.90
C MET A 217 7.15 2.02 -1.09
N ALA A 218 5.83 2.22 -1.08
CA ALA A 218 5.21 3.55 -1.12
C ALA A 218 4.27 3.75 0.08
N ALA A 219 4.61 4.69 0.96
CA ALA A 219 3.91 4.95 2.22
C ALA A 219 3.55 6.43 2.37
N GLY A 220 2.26 6.75 2.41
CA GLY A 220 1.75 8.12 2.55
C GLY A 220 0.83 8.54 1.40
N ILE A 221 0.10 9.65 1.61
CA ILE A 221 -0.84 10.20 0.63
C ILE A 221 -0.09 10.61 -0.63
N GLY A 222 -0.43 10.03 -1.77
CA GLY A 222 0.23 10.30 -3.05
C GLY A 222 1.71 9.93 -3.10
N ALA A 223 2.20 9.11 -2.16
CA ALA A 223 3.55 8.55 -2.27
C ALA A 223 3.64 7.63 -3.51
N SER A 224 4.72 7.75 -4.27
CA SER A 224 4.94 6.98 -5.51
C SER A 224 6.35 6.41 -5.55
N ALA A 225 6.47 5.10 -5.56
CA ALA A 225 7.72 4.36 -5.65
C ALA A 225 7.72 3.50 -6.92
N SER A 226 8.20 4.08 -8.02
CA SER A 226 8.17 3.48 -9.36
C SER A 226 9.48 2.80 -9.74
N GLY A 227 10.59 3.15 -9.08
CA GLY A 227 11.88 2.52 -9.32
C GLY A 227 11.94 1.11 -8.73
N PRO A 228 12.73 0.18 -9.31
CA PRO A 228 12.93 -1.14 -8.73
C PRO A 228 13.56 -1.01 -7.33
N GLN A 229 13.00 -1.70 -6.34
CA GLN A 229 13.43 -1.66 -4.94
C GLN A 229 13.45 -0.25 -4.31
N SER A 230 12.70 0.69 -4.89
CA SER A 230 12.64 2.08 -4.42
C SER A 230 11.78 2.23 -3.17
N VAL A 231 12.05 3.30 -2.41
CA VAL A 231 11.34 3.61 -1.16
C VAL A 231 10.84 5.05 -1.22
N ALA A 232 9.53 5.27 -1.19
CA ALA A 232 8.89 6.57 -1.06
C ALA A 232 8.06 6.62 0.23
N ILE A 233 8.45 7.46 1.19
CA ILE A 233 7.76 7.60 2.49
C ILE A 233 7.46 9.08 2.77
N GLY A 234 6.19 9.42 2.92
CA GLY A 234 5.70 10.79 3.17
C GLY A 234 4.66 11.24 2.14
N SER A 235 3.86 12.25 2.50
CA SER A 235 2.84 12.78 1.58
C SER A 235 3.51 13.38 0.34
N GLY A 236 3.16 12.87 -0.85
CA GLY A 236 3.72 13.29 -2.13
C GLY A 236 5.19 12.92 -2.36
N ALA A 237 5.78 12.02 -1.56
CA ALA A 237 7.14 11.53 -1.80
C ALA A 237 7.22 10.75 -3.12
N SER A 238 8.25 10.95 -3.92
CA SER A 238 8.42 10.32 -5.24
C SER A 238 9.81 9.71 -5.39
N ALA A 239 9.87 8.40 -5.62
CA ALA A 239 11.09 7.63 -5.91
C ALA A 239 10.92 6.93 -7.28
N SER A 240 11.44 7.53 -8.36
CA SER A 240 10.98 7.24 -9.73
C SER A 240 11.80 6.21 -10.49
N THR A 241 13.13 6.40 -10.59
CA THR A 241 14.02 5.52 -11.37
C THR A 241 15.11 4.95 -10.49
N GLY A 242 15.57 3.73 -10.76
CA GLY A 242 16.61 3.04 -9.98
C GLY A 242 16.21 2.70 -8.54
N SER A 243 17.19 2.25 -7.75
CA SER A 243 17.00 1.91 -6.33
C SER A 243 17.08 3.16 -5.45
N THR A 244 16.09 4.04 -5.61
CA THR A 244 16.05 5.37 -5.00
C THR A 244 15.29 5.41 -3.67
N ILE A 245 15.63 6.40 -2.84
CA ILE A 245 15.04 6.61 -1.52
C ILE A 245 14.53 8.05 -1.43
N ALA A 246 13.22 8.26 -1.25
CA ALA A 246 12.57 9.54 -1.03
C ALA A 246 11.80 9.52 0.30
N LEU A 247 12.32 10.17 1.33
CA LEU A 247 11.73 10.20 2.68
C LEU A 247 11.43 11.65 3.08
N GLY A 248 10.15 12.01 3.21
CA GLY A 248 9.68 13.33 3.59
C GLY A 248 8.52 13.82 2.72
N ASN A 249 7.77 14.82 3.22
CA ASN A 249 6.70 15.44 2.44
C ASN A 249 7.26 16.11 1.17
N GLY A 250 6.81 15.66 0.00
CA GLY A 250 7.29 16.15 -1.30
C GLY A 250 8.76 15.84 -1.62
N ALA A 251 9.41 14.92 -0.89
CA ALA A 251 10.77 14.50 -1.22
C ALA A 251 10.80 13.81 -2.59
N THR A 252 11.77 14.13 -3.43
CA THR A 252 11.87 13.60 -4.81
C THR A 252 13.25 13.01 -5.05
N ALA A 253 13.29 11.71 -5.36
CA ALA A 253 14.51 10.98 -5.74
C ALA A 253 14.34 10.36 -7.13
N ASP A 254 15.25 10.69 -8.03
CA ASP A 254 15.28 10.14 -9.38
C ASP A 254 16.73 10.03 -9.85
N SER A 255 17.21 8.80 -10.01
CA SER A 255 18.56 8.55 -10.52
C SER A 255 18.63 8.56 -12.05
N ASN A 256 17.47 8.57 -12.73
CA ASN A 256 17.34 8.54 -14.18
C ASN A 256 18.15 7.40 -14.86
N SER A 257 18.39 6.31 -14.12
CA SER A 257 19.04 5.08 -14.58
C SER A 257 18.70 3.92 -13.64
N ALA A 258 18.51 2.72 -14.18
CA ALA A 258 18.17 1.54 -13.38
C ALA A 258 19.24 1.18 -12.34
N GLY A 259 20.51 1.51 -12.60
CA GLY A 259 21.63 1.23 -11.68
C GLY A 259 21.97 2.37 -10.71
N GLY A 260 21.29 3.51 -10.80
CA GLY A 260 21.57 4.66 -9.93
C GLY A 260 20.74 4.66 -8.64
N GLY A 261 21.29 5.24 -7.58
CA GLY A 261 20.71 5.25 -6.23
C GLY A 261 20.65 6.66 -5.65
N ALA A 262 19.76 7.50 -6.18
CA ALA A 262 19.50 8.82 -5.61
C ALA A 262 18.81 8.73 -4.23
N MET A 263 19.19 9.63 -3.33
CA MET A 263 18.65 9.69 -1.96
C MET A 263 18.18 11.10 -1.61
N ALA A 264 16.89 11.28 -1.37
CA ALA A 264 16.28 12.51 -0.90
C ALA A 264 15.66 12.29 0.49
N LEU A 265 16.21 12.93 1.53
CA LEU A 265 15.76 12.81 2.91
C LEU A 265 15.45 14.19 3.50
N GLY A 266 14.18 14.47 3.73
CA GLY A 266 13.66 15.70 4.30
C GLY A 266 12.47 16.25 3.50
N PRO A 267 11.58 17.06 4.12
CA PRO A 267 10.53 17.76 3.40
C PRO A 267 11.09 18.58 2.23
N GLY A 268 10.58 18.34 1.02
CA GLY A 268 11.01 19.00 -0.21
C GLY A 268 12.46 18.73 -0.65
N ALA A 269 13.16 17.76 -0.04
CA ALA A 269 14.49 17.36 -0.50
C ALA A 269 14.43 16.83 -1.93
N LYS A 270 15.42 17.17 -2.76
CA LYS A 270 15.44 16.87 -4.19
C LYS A 270 16.78 16.29 -4.61
N ALA A 271 16.82 14.99 -4.90
CA ALA A 271 17.98 14.29 -5.46
C ALA A 271 17.59 13.77 -6.85
N VAL A 272 17.73 14.62 -7.87
CA VAL A 272 17.15 14.38 -9.19
C VAL A 272 18.20 14.54 -10.29
N VAL A 273 18.40 13.48 -11.06
CA VAL A 273 19.27 13.51 -12.22
C VAL A 273 18.45 13.69 -13.48
N THR A 274 18.96 14.52 -14.38
CA THR A 274 18.48 14.66 -15.75
C THR A 274 19.60 14.31 -16.74
N GLY A 275 19.28 14.10 -18.02
CA GLY A 275 20.25 13.72 -19.06
C GLY A 275 20.27 12.22 -19.35
N ALA A 276 21.34 11.69 -19.96
CA ALA A 276 21.36 10.32 -20.47
C ALA A 276 22.09 9.30 -19.58
N ALA A 277 23.03 9.75 -18.74
CA ALA A 277 23.93 8.83 -18.04
C ALA A 277 23.42 8.42 -16.63
N GLY A 278 22.39 9.10 -16.11
CA GLY A 278 21.89 8.89 -14.75
C GLY A 278 22.90 9.28 -13.67
N GLY A 279 22.69 8.82 -12.43
CA GLY A 279 23.58 9.13 -11.32
C GLY A 279 23.05 8.74 -9.95
N SER A 280 23.76 9.14 -8.89
CA SER A 280 23.40 8.82 -7.49
C SER A 280 23.59 10.04 -6.57
N PRO A 281 22.83 11.14 -6.78
CA PRO A 281 22.91 12.30 -5.91
C PRO A 281 22.30 12.03 -4.52
N ILE A 282 22.77 12.80 -3.54
CA ILE A 282 22.31 12.74 -2.15
C ILE A 282 21.85 14.14 -1.73
N ALA A 283 20.59 14.29 -1.35
CA ALA A 283 20.01 15.50 -0.78
C ALA A 283 19.43 15.19 0.61
N ILE A 284 20.03 15.72 1.68
CA ILE A 284 19.61 15.49 3.06
C ILE A 284 19.38 16.83 3.77
N GLY A 285 18.14 17.09 4.17
CA GLY A 285 17.70 18.33 4.82
C GLY A 285 16.41 18.87 4.22
N ILE A 286 15.74 19.79 4.93
CA ILE A 286 14.56 20.47 4.40
C ILE A 286 14.96 21.29 3.18
N GLY A 287 14.36 21.00 2.03
CA GLY A 287 14.64 21.69 0.77
C GLY A 287 16.09 21.59 0.28
N ALA A 288 16.86 20.58 0.72
CA ALA A 288 18.17 20.32 0.14
C ALA A 288 18.01 19.92 -1.34
N ASP A 289 18.83 20.46 -2.23
CA ASP A 289 18.78 20.24 -3.67
C ASP A 289 20.13 19.71 -4.18
N ALA A 290 20.17 18.44 -4.57
CA ALA A 290 21.25 17.81 -5.29
C ALA A 290 20.75 17.38 -6.68
N SER A 291 20.14 18.30 -7.42
CA SER A 291 19.66 18.06 -8.77
C SER A 291 20.55 18.64 -9.85
N GLY A 292 20.63 17.96 -11.00
CA GLY A 292 21.42 18.48 -12.10
C GLY A 292 21.40 17.59 -13.33
N VAL A 293 22.23 17.97 -14.30
CA VAL A 293 22.33 17.32 -15.60
C VAL A 293 23.59 16.46 -15.62
N SER A 294 23.43 15.18 -15.96
CA SER A 294 24.54 14.28 -16.29
C SER A 294 25.12 14.63 -17.67
N GLY A 295 26.44 14.48 -17.87
CA GLY A 295 27.04 14.63 -19.21
C GLY A 295 28.45 15.19 -19.28
N THR A 296 28.99 15.84 -18.24
CA THR A 296 30.40 16.26 -18.25
C THR A 296 31.28 15.04 -17.97
N ALA A 297 32.31 14.82 -18.78
CA ALA A 297 33.24 13.73 -18.54
C ALA A 297 34.06 13.98 -17.26
N ARG A 298 34.09 13.01 -16.37
CA ARG A 298 34.97 12.95 -15.21
C ARG A 298 36.37 12.45 -15.62
N PRO A 299 37.41 12.64 -14.78
CA PRO A 299 38.77 12.15 -15.07
C PRO A 299 38.88 10.62 -15.27
N ASP A 300 37.92 9.85 -14.74
CA ASP A 300 37.81 8.39 -14.90
C ASP A 300 37.05 7.99 -16.19
N GLY A 301 36.57 8.97 -16.98
CA GLY A 301 35.78 8.76 -18.20
C GLY A 301 34.28 8.64 -17.96
N GLY A 302 33.79 8.67 -16.71
CA GLY A 302 32.36 8.62 -16.40
C GLY A 302 31.61 9.92 -16.74
N THR A 303 30.31 9.84 -16.97
CA THR A 303 29.44 11.00 -17.30
C THR A 303 28.23 11.14 -16.37
N THR A 304 28.15 10.28 -15.35
CA THR A 304 27.07 10.25 -14.35
C THR A 304 27.06 11.52 -13.49
N PHE A 305 25.89 11.82 -12.93
CA PHE A 305 25.72 12.93 -12.00
C PHE A 305 25.80 12.46 -10.56
N GLU A 306 26.90 12.81 -9.89
CA GLU A 306 27.05 12.68 -8.45
C GLU A 306 26.97 14.07 -7.83
N ALA A 307 26.21 14.25 -6.77
CA ALA A 307 26.25 15.47 -5.98
C ALA A 307 25.83 15.18 -4.55
N VAL A 308 26.32 15.97 -3.61
CA VAL A 308 25.99 15.82 -2.19
C VAL A 308 25.57 17.17 -1.63
N ALA A 309 24.27 17.34 -1.36
CA ALA A 309 23.69 18.46 -0.65
C ALA A 309 23.24 18.00 0.75
N ILE A 310 23.95 18.41 1.80
CA ILE A 310 23.62 18.05 3.18
C ILE A 310 23.47 19.32 4.01
N GLY A 311 22.25 19.58 4.49
CA GLY A 311 21.87 20.76 5.24
C GLY A 311 20.57 21.37 4.72
N ASN A 312 19.83 22.08 5.59
CA ASN A 312 18.60 22.74 5.17
C ASN A 312 18.89 23.78 4.08
N GLY A 313 18.25 23.63 2.92
CA GLY A 313 18.45 24.46 1.75
C GLY A 313 19.86 24.41 1.14
N ALA A 314 20.66 23.38 1.43
CA ALA A 314 21.94 23.17 0.73
C ALA A 314 21.67 22.90 -0.76
N ASP A 315 22.52 23.44 -1.64
CA ASP A 315 22.37 23.39 -3.10
C ASP A 315 23.67 22.84 -3.71
N ALA A 316 23.63 21.61 -4.23
CA ALA A 316 24.71 20.93 -4.91
C ALA A 316 24.27 20.58 -6.35
N THR A 317 24.05 21.61 -7.16
CA THR A 317 23.55 21.47 -8.55
C THR A 317 24.65 21.29 -9.60
N GLY A 318 25.91 21.51 -9.23
CA GLY A 318 27.04 21.20 -10.10
C GLY A 318 27.31 19.70 -10.19
N GLN A 319 27.75 19.22 -11.36
CA GLN A 319 28.14 17.81 -11.47
C GLN A 319 29.36 17.51 -10.59
N THR A 320 29.29 16.45 -9.79
CA THR A 320 30.30 16.08 -8.77
C THR A 320 30.52 17.18 -7.73
N SER A 321 29.48 17.97 -7.43
CA SER A 321 29.57 19.03 -6.43
C SER A 321 29.32 18.50 -5.02
N SER A 322 29.79 19.23 -4.01
CA SER A 322 29.54 18.92 -2.60
C SER A 322 29.20 20.21 -1.84
N ALA A 323 27.96 20.32 -1.38
CA ALA A 323 27.48 21.39 -0.51
C ALA A 323 27.11 20.82 0.87
N LEU A 324 27.90 21.16 1.90
CA LEU A 324 27.68 20.71 3.27
C LEU A 324 27.53 21.91 4.20
N GLY A 325 26.32 22.11 4.72
CA GLY A 325 25.95 23.21 5.62
C GLY A 325 24.60 23.84 5.25
N ILE A 326 23.99 24.54 6.19
CA ILE A 326 22.76 25.30 5.92
C ILE A 326 23.00 26.30 4.79
N ARG A 327 22.23 26.19 3.70
CA ARG A 327 22.32 27.07 2.53
C ARG A 327 23.73 27.18 1.92
N ALA A 328 24.56 26.14 2.07
CA ALA A 328 25.79 26.02 1.28
C ALA A 328 25.43 25.81 -0.20
N ALA A 329 26.16 26.44 -1.12
CA ALA A 329 25.89 26.40 -2.55
C ALA A 329 27.13 25.99 -3.33
N ALA A 330 27.15 24.77 -3.86
CA ALA A 330 28.16 24.21 -4.74
C ALA A 330 27.54 24.00 -6.14
N THR A 331 27.32 25.09 -6.87
CA THR A 331 26.60 25.06 -8.15
C THR A 331 27.52 24.88 -9.36
N GLY A 332 28.84 24.99 -9.16
CA GLY A 332 29.83 24.75 -10.20
C GLY A 332 30.17 23.27 -10.38
N THR A 333 30.52 22.84 -11.59
CA THR A 333 31.06 21.48 -11.83
C THR A 333 32.33 21.26 -11.00
N TRP A 334 32.43 20.13 -10.30
CA TRP A 334 33.53 19.79 -9.38
C TRP A 334 33.71 20.78 -8.22
N SER A 335 32.70 21.58 -7.90
CA SER A 335 32.80 22.57 -6.82
C SER A 335 32.58 21.97 -5.44
N THR A 336 33.18 22.58 -4.42
CA THR A 336 33.02 22.19 -3.01
C THR A 336 32.67 23.42 -2.18
N ALA A 337 31.51 23.40 -1.51
CA ALA A 337 31.08 24.41 -0.54
C ALA A 337 30.87 23.76 0.83
N LEU A 338 31.73 24.07 1.80
CA LEU A 338 31.67 23.55 3.17
C LEU A 338 31.49 24.68 4.17
N GLY A 339 30.36 24.69 4.88
CA GLY A 339 30.01 25.71 5.86
C GLY A 339 28.71 26.43 5.53
N GLY A 340 28.05 26.97 6.55
CA GLY A 340 26.79 27.70 6.35
C GLY A 340 26.99 28.88 5.41
N TYR A 341 26.16 28.99 4.37
CA TYR A 341 26.26 30.03 3.34
C TYR A 341 27.59 30.08 2.58
N ALA A 342 28.39 29.01 2.57
CA ALA A 342 29.55 28.91 1.68
C ALA A 342 29.09 28.85 0.22
N ASN A 343 29.74 29.57 -0.69
CA ASN A 343 29.37 29.67 -2.11
C ASN A 343 30.56 29.30 -3.00
N ALA A 344 30.46 28.18 -3.71
CA ALA A 344 31.41 27.73 -4.73
C ALA A 344 30.65 27.58 -6.06
N THR A 345 30.49 28.70 -6.79
CA THR A 345 29.52 28.79 -7.90
C THR A 345 30.12 28.53 -9.27
N ALA A 346 31.44 28.40 -9.37
CA ALA A 346 32.16 28.21 -10.63
C ALA A 346 32.84 26.84 -10.68
N ALA A 347 33.27 26.43 -11.89
CA ALA A 347 33.93 25.14 -12.08
C ALA A 347 35.21 25.03 -11.24
N ASN A 348 35.38 23.89 -10.56
CA ASN A 348 36.53 23.59 -9.70
C ASN A 348 36.73 24.60 -8.55
N ALA A 349 35.69 25.33 -8.16
CA ALA A 349 35.76 26.28 -7.06
C ALA A 349 35.65 25.54 -5.70
N THR A 350 36.43 25.97 -4.72
CA THR A 350 36.42 25.45 -3.35
C THR A 350 36.17 26.59 -2.38
N ALA A 351 35.05 26.57 -1.66
CA ALA A 351 34.70 27.50 -0.60
C ALA A 351 34.54 26.74 0.72
N VAL A 352 35.41 27.01 1.69
CA VAL A 352 35.40 26.34 3.01
C VAL A 352 35.35 27.39 4.11
N GLY A 353 34.27 27.43 4.88
CA GLY A 353 34.03 28.39 5.93
C GLY A 353 32.67 29.07 5.80
N VAL A 354 32.14 29.55 6.91
CA VAL A 354 30.88 30.32 6.91
C VAL A 354 31.05 31.56 6.04
N LEU A 355 30.13 31.77 5.09
CA LEU A 355 30.16 32.88 4.13
C LEU A 355 31.39 32.91 3.19
N ALA A 356 32.19 31.84 3.12
CA ALA A 356 33.28 31.76 2.15
C ALA A 356 32.70 31.84 0.72
N ASN A 357 33.37 32.56 -0.19
CA ASN A 357 32.88 32.82 -1.54
C ASN A 357 34.00 32.61 -2.57
N ALA A 358 33.91 31.52 -3.32
CA ALA A 358 34.76 31.19 -4.45
C ALA A 358 33.94 31.32 -5.76
N ALA A 359 33.91 32.54 -6.31
CA ALA A 359 32.98 32.90 -7.40
C ALA A 359 33.49 32.60 -8.81
N THR A 360 34.76 32.25 -8.96
CA THR A 360 35.47 32.12 -10.25
C THR A 360 36.08 30.74 -10.44
N ALA A 361 36.39 30.38 -11.70
CA ALA A 361 36.95 29.07 -12.00
C ALA A 361 38.28 28.83 -11.27
N ASN A 362 38.45 27.62 -10.73
CA ASN A 362 39.63 27.20 -9.93
C ASN A 362 39.88 28.08 -8.68
N ALA A 363 38.89 28.82 -8.20
CA ALA A 363 39.02 29.64 -7.00
C ALA A 363 39.09 28.80 -5.73
N THR A 364 39.96 29.15 -4.79
CA THR A 364 40.05 28.50 -3.47
C THR A 364 39.87 29.55 -2.37
N ALA A 365 38.70 29.60 -1.74
CA ALA A 365 38.38 30.45 -0.59
C ALA A 365 38.27 29.61 0.68
N VAL A 366 39.21 29.74 1.61
CA VAL A 366 39.23 28.98 2.87
C VAL A 366 39.30 29.94 4.05
N GLY A 367 38.28 29.97 4.89
CA GLY A 367 38.13 30.87 6.03
C GLY A 367 36.77 31.55 6.04
N ALA A 368 36.33 31.99 7.22
CA ALA A 368 35.07 32.72 7.34
C ALA A 368 35.13 34.01 6.51
N SER A 369 34.13 34.22 5.64
CA SER A 369 34.08 35.37 4.71
C SER A 369 35.29 35.53 3.77
N ALA A 370 36.11 34.48 3.58
CA ALA A 370 37.16 34.49 2.56
C ALA A 370 36.51 34.66 1.18
N LYS A 371 37.08 35.52 0.32
CA LYS A 371 36.50 35.89 -0.97
C LYS A 371 37.51 35.80 -2.09
N VAL A 372 37.18 35.05 -3.13
CA VAL A 372 37.94 34.99 -4.38
C VAL A 372 37.06 35.47 -5.53
N SER A 373 37.51 36.53 -6.20
CA SER A 373 36.94 37.00 -7.48
C SER A 373 37.96 36.98 -8.62
N ALA A 374 39.18 36.51 -8.36
CA ALA A 374 40.21 36.25 -9.36
C ALA A 374 40.09 34.82 -9.92
N GLN A 375 40.22 34.61 -11.22
CA GLN A 375 40.37 33.26 -11.78
C GLN A 375 41.66 32.61 -11.26
N ASN A 376 41.64 31.32 -10.92
CA ASN A 376 42.77 30.64 -10.26
C ASN A 376 43.24 31.33 -8.97
N GLY A 377 42.37 32.14 -8.34
CA GLY A 377 42.69 32.89 -7.14
C GLY A 377 42.65 32.02 -5.89
N THR A 378 43.49 32.33 -4.91
CA THR A 378 43.54 31.63 -3.62
C THR A 378 43.41 32.64 -2.50
N ALA A 379 42.39 32.51 -1.65
CA ALA A 379 42.22 33.29 -0.43
C ALA A 379 42.12 32.34 0.77
N VAL A 380 43.12 32.33 1.65
CA VAL A 380 43.17 31.48 2.84
C VAL A 380 43.31 32.35 4.09
N GLY A 381 42.27 32.44 4.90
CA GLY A 381 42.19 33.24 6.11
C GLY A 381 40.82 33.89 6.28
N SER A 382 40.44 34.21 7.52
CA SER A 382 39.21 34.94 7.79
C SER A 382 39.25 36.31 7.09
N GLY A 383 38.28 36.60 6.25
CA GLY A 383 38.20 37.85 5.48
C GLY A 383 39.32 38.04 4.44
N ALA A 384 40.09 37.01 4.09
CA ALA A 384 41.08 37.10 3.01
C ALA A 384 40.41 37.37 1.66
N ILE A 385 40.99 38.24 0.83
CA ILE A 385 40.45 38.68 -0.45
C ILE A 385 41.48 38.48 -1.55
N ALA A 386 41.16 37.66 -2.57
CA ALA A 386 41.92 37.54 -3.81
C ALA A 386 41.07 38.04 -4.98
N ALA A 387 41.32 39.28 -5.41
CA ALA A 387 40.46 40.02 -6.34
C ALA A 387 41.15 40.52 -7.62
N GLY A 388 42.42 40.15 -7.84
CA GLY A 388 43.16 40.44 -9.07
C GLY A 388 42.38 40.12 -10.35
N ALA A 389 42.09 41.14 -11.15
CA ALA A 389 41.53 40.96 -12.49
C ALA A 389 42.43 40.04 -13.31
N ASN A 390 41.86 39.22 -14.20
CA ASN A 390 42.58 38.27 -15.07
C ASN A 390 43.32 37.10 -14.37
N GLY A 391 43.31 37.04 -13.04
CA GLY A 391 43.62 35.83 -12.28
C GLY A 391 44.94 35.80 -11.52
N GLY A 392 45.19 34.68 -10.84
CA GLY A 392 46.44 34.35 -10.15
C GLY A 392 46.70 35.09 -8.84
N ALA A 393 45.73 35.85 -8.32
CA ALA A 393 45.89 36.53 -7.03
C ALA A 393 45.89 35.53 -5.86
N THR A 394 46.85 35.67 -4.94
CA THR A 394 47.01 34.81 -3.76
C THR A 394 47.01 35.66 -2.49
N ALA A 395 45.99 35.50 -1.64
CA ALA A 395 45.86 36.12 -0.34
C ALA A 395 45.91 35.06 0.78
N ILE A 396 46.89 35.13 1.67
CA ILE A 396 47.05 34.18 2.78
C ILE A 396 47.20 34.96 4.09
N GLY A 397 46.28 34.78 5.04
CA GLY A 397 46.24 35.46 6.32
C GLY A 397 44.92 36.19 6.57
N THR A 398 44.62 36.49 7.83
CA THR A 398 43.43 37.26 8.21
C THR A 398 43.45 38.63 7.54
N ASN A 399 42.38 38.96 6.80
CA ASN A 399 42.24 40.19 6.02
C ASN A 399 43.39 40.46 5.01
N ALA A 400 44.13 39.43 4.59
CA ALA A 400 45.09 39.58 3.49
C ALA A 400 44.36 39.98 2.21
N ASN A 401 44.91 40.91 1.44
CA ASN A 401 44.23 41.53 0.31
C ASN A 401 45.13 41.58 -0.93
N ALA A 402 44.91 40.65 -1.86
CA ALA A 402 45.57 40.56 -3.15
C ALA A 402 44.62 41.08 -4.25
N ASN A 403 44.63 42.41 -4.47
CA ASN A 403 43.77 43.10 -5.45
C ASN A 403 44.39 43.20 -6.85
N GLY A 404 45.70 43.04 -6.96
CA GLY A 404 46.39 43.07 -8.24
C GLY A 404 46.30 41.75 -9.01
N GLU A 405 46.30 41.82 -10.34
CA GLU A 405 46.53 40.65 -11.20
C GLU A 405 47.85 39.96 -10.83
N PHE A 406 47.90 38.62 -10.71
CA PHE A 406 49.07 37.85 -10.26
C PHE A 406 49.71 38.33 -8.93
N SER A 407 48.97 39.05 -8.09
CA SER A 407 49.50 39.61 -6.84
C SER A 407 49.55 38.57 -5.72
N VAL A 408 50.48 38.75 -4.78
CA VAL A 408 50.63 37.88 -3.61
C VAL A 408 50.59 38.72 -2.33
N ALA A 409 49.57 38.55 -1.50
CA ALA A 409 49.46 39.14 -0.18
C ALA A 409 49.51 38.04 0.89
N ALA A 410 50.59 37.91 1.65
CA ALA A 410 50.75 36.87 2.66
C ALA A 410 51.07 37.47 4.03
N GLY A 411 50.10 37.51 4.95
CA GLY A 411 50.24 38.08 6.28
C GLY A 411 48.94 38.74 6.76
N VAL A 412 48.84 39.02 8.05
CA VAL A 412 47.66 39.71 8.61
C VAL A 412 47.61 41.15 8.06
N ASN A 413 46.50 41.52 7.41
CA ASN A 413 46.34 42.82 6.73
C ASN A 413 47.39 43.13 5.64
N ALA A 414 48.10 42.12 5.09
CA ALA A 414 49.00 42.34 3.96
C ALA A 414 48.20 42.79 2.72
N LYS A 415 48.70 43.77 1.96
CA LYS A 415 48.01 44.35 0.80
C LYS A 415 48.91 44.39 -0.43
N ALA A 416 48.58 43.59 -1.44
CA ALA A 416 49.19 43.60 -2.75
C ALA A 416 48.19 44.21 -3.75
N GLY A 417 48.37 45.49 -4.06
CA GLY A 417 47.35 46.35 -4.64
C GLY A 417 47.32 46.42 -6.17
N ASP A 418 48.42 46.05 -6.84
CA ASP A 418 48.61 46.28 -8.28
C ASP A 418 49.25 45.06 -8.98
N HIS A 419 49.33 45.07 -10.31
CA HIS A 419 49.80 43.97 -11.15
C HIS A 419 51.14 43.40 -10.66
N ALA A 420 51.19 42.09 -10.43
CA ALA A 420 52.35 41.33 -9.97
C ALA A 420 53.03 41.89 -8.70
N SER A 421 52.30 42.62 -7.85
CA SER A 421 52.80 43.10 -6.57
C SER A 421 52.86 41.98 -5.52
N ILE A 422 53.84 42.05 -4.62
CA ILE A 422 54.08 41.05 -3.57
C ILE A 422 54.17 41.78 -2.23
N ALA A 423 53.24 41.49 -1.31
CA ALA A 423 53.22 41.98 0.06
C ALA A 423 53.30 40.79 1.03
N ILE A 424 54.40 40.65 1.77
CA ILE A 424 54.62 39.54 2.70
C ILE A 424 54.91 40.08 4.10
N GLY A 425 54.06 39.71 5.06
CA GLY A 425 54.14 40.05 6.47
C GLY A 425 53.06 41.04 6.91
N THR A 426 52.98 41.31 8.22
CA THR A 426 51.85 42.00 8.84
C THR A 426 51.77 43.47 8.40
N GLY A 427 50.59 43.91 7.95
CA GLY A 427 50.33 45.30 7.58
C GLY A 427 51.16 45.85 6.42
N THR A 428 51.82 44.98 5.64
CA THR A 428 52.61 45.38 4.46
C THR A 428 51.72 45.87 3.32
N ASN A 429 52.19 46.85 2.55
CA ASN A 429 51.44 47.42 1.43
C ASN A 429 52.35 47.58 0.20
N ALA A 430 52.21 46.66 -0.76
CA ALA A 430 52.81 46.75 -2.08
C ALA A 430 51.75 47.28 -3.07
N SER A 431 51.71 48.60 -3.31
CA SER A 431 50.68 49.24 -4.13
C SER A 431 51.17 49.69 -5.51
N GLY A 432 52.46 49.56 -5.81
CA GLY A 432 52.98 49.78 -7.16
C GLY A 432 52.96 48.50 -8.00
N SER A 433 52.76 48.63 -9.31
CA SER A 433 52.93 47.51 -10.25
C SER A 433 54.33 46.89 -10.09
N ARG A 434 54.40 45.57 -9.93
CA ARG A 434 55.62 44.78 -9.67
C ARG A 434 56.38 45.18 -8.40
N ALA A 435 55.73 45.88 -7.47
CA ALA A 435 56.33 46.27 -6.21
C ALA A 435 56.43 45.08 -5.24
N ILE A 436 57.51 45.02 -4.47
CA ILE A 436 57.74 43.99 -3.44
C ILE A 436 57.84 44.70 -2.09
N ALA A 437 57.01 44.31 -1.12
CA ALA A 437 57.05 44.76 0.28
C ALA A 437 57.16 43.53 1.19
N ILE A 438 58.26 43.37 1.93
CA ILE A 438 58.47 42.22 2.82
C ILE A 438 58.84 42.70 4.23
N GLY A 439 58.05 42.32 5.23
CA GLY A 439 58.30 42.71 6.63
C GLY A 439 57.06 43.01 7.46
N ASP A 440 57.19 43.95 8.39
CA ASP A 440 56.09 44.44 9.23
C ASP A 440 55.85 45.93 8.93
N THR A 441 54.64 46.28 8.48
CA THR A 441 54.23 47.66 8.13
C THR A 441 55.04 48.35 7.01
N VAL A 442 55.67 47.55 6.13
CA VAL A 442 56.50 48.02 5.00
C VAL A 442 55.63 48.56 3.85
N GLN A 443 56.07 49.63 3.18
CA GLN A 443 55.36 50.24 2.05
C GLN A 443 56.22 50.26 0.78
N SER A 444 55.74 49.62 -0.28
CA SER A 444 56.37 49.65 -1.61
C SER A 444 55.36 50.17 -2.63
N THR A 445 55.45 51.47 -2.95
CA THR A 445 54.43 52.17 -3.75
C THR A 445 54.90 52.60 -5.12
N GLY A 446 56.22 52.62 -5.38
CA GLY A 446 56.77 52.88 -6.71
C GLY A 446 56.65 51.65 -7.62
N ALA A 447 56.58 51.86 -8.94
CA ALA A 447 56.56 50.74 -9.88
C ALA A 447 57.93 50.02 -9.87
N GLY A 448 57.92 48.68 -9.78
CA GLY A 448 59.14 47.87 -9.70
C GLY A 448 59.98 48.10 -8.43
N SER A 449 59.43 48.79 -7.43
CA SER A 449 60.16 49.12 -6.21
C SER A 449 60.21 47.94 -5.24
N ILE A 450 61.26 47.86 -4.43
CA ILE A 450 61.46 46.82 -3.43
C ILE A 450 61.66 47.49 -2.08
N ALA A 451 60.81 47.16 -1.11
CA ALA A 451 60.96 47.56 0.27
C ALA A 451 61.03 46.31 1.13
N ILE A 452 62.10 46.15 1.90
CA ILE A 452 62.27 45.09 2.88
C ILE A 452 62.56 45.76 4.22
N GLY A 453 61.98 45.28 5.32
CA GLY A 453 62.26 45.88 6.63
C GLY A 453 61.64 45.11 7.79
N ALA A 454 62.37 44.96 8.88
CA ALA A 454 61.85 44.45 10.13
C ALA A 454 61.56 45.62 11.08
N ASN A 455 60.47 45.53 11.85
CA ASN A 455 60.00 46.53 12.80
C ASN A 455 61.14 47.21 13.59
N GLY A 456 61.30 48.53 13.38
CA GLY A 456 62.26 49.37 14.09
C GLY A 456 62.03 50.85 13.85
N THR A 457 60.92 51.44 14.32
CA THR A 457 60.59 52.89 14.32
C THR A 457 60.58 53.65 12.97
N ALA A 458 61.24 53.15 11.92
CA ALA A 458 61.28 53.69 10.58
C ALA A 458 60.52 52.75 9.64
N GLN A 459 59.57 53.30 8.87
CA GLN A 459 58.91 52.54 7.81
C GLN A 459 59.88 52.42 6.63
N SER A 460 60.29 51.20 6.28
CA SER A 460 60.94 50.97 4.98
C SER A 460 59.94 51.32 3.88
N LYS A 461 60.20 52.43 3.18
CA LYS A 461 59.28 53.00 2.19
C LYS A 461 59.97 53.26 0.86
N ALA A 462 59.63 52.50 -0.16
CA ALA A 462 60.11 52.71 -1.52
C ALA A 462 59.00 53.36 -2.37
N THR A 463 59.08 54.68 -2.59
CA THR A 463 58.05 55.44 -3.32
C THR A 463 58.39 55.75 -4.77
N ALA A 464 59.69 55.78 -5.12
CA ALA A 464 60.13 56.05 -6.47
C ALA A 464 60.18 54.75 -7.28
N ASP A 465 60.02 54.86 -8.60
CA ASP A 465 60.08 53.73 -9.50
C ASP A 465 61.47 53.09 -9.45
N ASN A 466 61.51 51.75 -9.40
CA ASN A 466 62.72 50.93 -9.25
C ASN A 466 63.57 51.26 -8.01
N ALA A 467 63.00 51.96 -7.01
CA ALA A 467 63.71 52.24 -5.76
C ALA A 467 63.83 50.99 -4.90
N ILE A 468 64.95 50.86 -4.20
CA ILE A 468 65.17 49.84 -3.18
C ILE A 468 65.30 50.53 -1.83
N ALA A 469 64.44 50.14 -0.87
CA ALA A 469 64.52 50.53 0.54
C ALA A 469 64.76 49.26 1.37
N LEU A 470 65.80 49.26 2.20
CA LEU A 470 66.18 48.15 3.09
C LEU A 470 66.09 48.57 4.55
#